data_AF-A0A088CAF2-F1
#
_entry.id   AF-A0A088CAF2-F1
#
_cell.length_a   1.000
_cell.length_b   1.000
_cell.length_c   1.000
_cell.angle_alpha   90.00
_cell.angle_beta   90.00
_cell.angle_gamma   90.00
#
_symmetry.space_group_name_H-M   'P 1'
#
loop_
_entity.id
_entity.type
_entity.pdbx_description
1 polymer ?
#
loop_
_entity_poly.entity_id
_entity_poly.type
_entity_poly.pdbx_seq_one_letter_code
_entity_poly.pdbx_strand_id
1 'polypeptide(L)'
;MNTNRVNFDRLDNSKIVITKSWHLGFIEGDGSFFVWDNLMPVFCIEITGVQLDVLLKIKEFLERSLGFDIYSLYKLKNSSFITVTTLKARNNSKSSVALTIKNVRVLNNYLVPFLEDMTFLTKKGKDFKDFKIICEVVHNGAYRKDDIKNLILKLSYTMNIYRLSTNTAPTAGEAGLSLSKDEKYKLIFATPTVEHLRDGRVRDILTRKGIHQQTSCVYEIRELDGEVLMANTLSEAASIVGVYPDTLSKYLDVEMPGSVEDRVTLNNHKIRRVPVFNPFA
;
A
#
# COMPACT_ATOMS: atom_id res chain seq x y z
N MET A 1 25.34 -23.63 -9.60
CA MET A 1 24.19 -24.52 -9.27
C MET A 1 23.19 -24.37 -10.43
N ASN A 2 22.88 -25.44 -11.19
CA ASN A 2 22.11 -25.49 -12.47
C ASN A 2 22.88 -25.53 -13.82
N THR A 3 24.12 -26.01 -13.87
CA THR A 3 24.85 -26.18 -15.15
C THR A 3 24.37 -27.35 -16.01
N ASN A 4 23.63 -28.32 -15.45
CA ASN A 4 23.19 -29.54 -16.16
C ASN A 4 21.69 -29.55 -16.50
N ARG A 5 20.98 -28.43 -16.36
CA ARG A 5 19.54 -28.39 -16.66
C ARG A 5 19.34 -28.20 -18.16
N VAL A 6 18.82 -29.23 -18.83
CA VAL A 6 18.60 -29.26 -20.29
C VAL A 6 17.16 -28.94 -20.70
N ASN A 7 16.22 -29.01 -19.76
CA ASN A 7 14.81 -28.69 -20.01
C ASN A 7 14.36 -27.53 -19.12
N PHE A 8 13.97 -26.44 -19.78
CA PHE A 8 13.47 -25.21 -19.16
C PHE A 8 11.95 -25.07 -19.31
N ASP A 9 11.33 -25.97 -20.08
CA ASP A 9 9.90 -25.95 -20.32
C ASP A 9 9.16 -26.46 -19.09
N ARG A 10 8.18 -25.67 -18.69
CA ARG A 10 7.31 -26.00 -17.58
C ARG A 10 6.15 -26.83 -18.12
N LEU A 11 5.91 -28.00 -17.55
CA LEU A 11 4.75 -28.83 -17.88
C LEU A 11 3.46 -28.01 -17.79
N ASP A 12 2.65 -28.02 -18.86
CA ASP A 12 1.41 -27.24 -19.01
C ASP A 12 0.41 -27.44 -17.85
N ASN A 13 0.49 -28.58 -17.16
CA ASN A 13 -0.39 -28.94 -16.04
C ASN A 13 0.16 -28.61 -14.64
N SER A 14 1.34 -27.98 -14.54
CA SER A 14 1.92 -27.64 -13.24
C SER A 14 1.20 -26.44 -12.61
N LYS A 15 0.46 -26.67 -11.52
CA LYS A 15 -0.20 -25.59 -10.77
C LYS A 15 0.84 -24.83 -9.92
N ILE A 16 0.96 -23.51 -10.11
CA ILE A 16 1.65 -22.66 -9.12
C ILE A 16 0.75 -22.60 -7.89
N VAL A 17 1.23 -23.15 -6.77
CA VAL A 17 0.58 -23.03 -5.47
C VAL A 17 1.43 -22.11 -4.60
N ILE A 18 0.91 -20.92 -4.31
CA ILE A 18 1.57 -19.95 -3.43
C ILE A 18 1.09 -20.19 -2.01
N THR A 19 2.01 -20.48 -1.09
CA THR A 19 1.77 -20.53 0.35
C THR A 19 2.45 -19.34 1.04
N LYS A 20 2.11 -19.07 2.30
CA LYS A 20 2.76 -18.02 3.10
C LYS A 20 4.29 -18.16 3.12
N SER A 21 4.80 -19.35 3.48
CA SER A 21 6.24 -19.62 3.54
C SER A 21 6.91 -19.58 2.16
N TRP A 22 6.24 -20.07 1.11
CA TRP A 22 6.74 -19.96 -0.25
C TRP A 22 6.89 -18.49 -0.68
N HIS A 23 5.87 -17.67 -0.38
CA HIS A 23 5.88 -16.25 -0.73
C HIS A 23 6.98 -15.49 0.03
N LEU A 24 7.19 -15.79 1.32
CA LEU A 24 8.30 -15.24 2.08
C LEU A 24 9.65 -15.59 1.45
N GLY A 25 9.88 -16.88 1.14
CA GLY A 25 11.13 -17.30 0.49
C GLY A 25 11.35 -16.59 -0.85
N PHE A 26 10.27 -16.37 -1.61
CA PHE A 26 10.31 -15.59 -2.85
C PHE A 26 10.64 -14.10 -2.60
N ILE A 27 10.07 -13.50 -1.56
CA ILE A 27 10.42 -12.14 -1.12
C ILE A 27 11.90 -12.09 -0.74
N GLU A 28 12.42 -13.05 0.01
CA GLU A 28 13.84 -13.08 0.43
C GLU A 28 14.80 -13.17 -0.75
N GLY A 29 14.42 -13.87 -1.81
CA GLY A 29 15.13 -13.87 -3.10
C GLY A 29 14.98 -12.55 -3.85
N ASP A 30 13.78 -12.31 -4.39
CA ASP A 30 13.55 -11.31 -5.46
C ASP A 30 12.72 -10.09 -5.01
N GLY A 31 12.22 -10.05 -3.78
CA GLY A 31 11.49 -8.91 -3.23
C GLY A 31 12.39 -7.72 -2.91
N SER A 32 11.83 -6.51 -2.94
CA SER A 32 12.52 -5.28 -2.59
C SER A 32 11.60 -4.35 -1.81
N PHE A 33 12.14 -3.80 -0.72
CA PHE A 33 11.49 -2.79 0.11
C PHE A 33 12.27 -1.50 -0.03
N PHE A 34 11.66 -0.43 -0.54
CA PHE A 34 12.39 0.81 -0.76
C PHE A 34 11.48 2.03 -0.65
N VAL A 35 12.09 3.20 -0.72
CA VAL A 35 11.42 4.49 -0.70
C VAL A 35 11.56 5.11 -2.09
N TRP A 36 10.44 5.39 -2.75
CA TRP A 36 10.37 6.14 -4.01
C TRP A 36 10.34 7.64 -3.70
N ASP A 37 10.56 8.48 -4.71
CA ASP A 37 10.36 9.93 -4.70
C ASP A 37 9.18 10.38 -3.81
N ASN A 38 9.37 11.48 -3.08
CA ASN A 38 8.43 12.00 -2.09
C ASN A 38 8.15 11.09 -0.88
N LEU A 39 9.14 10.27 -0.49
CA LEU A 39 9.09 9.39 0.69
C LEU A 39 8.01 8.31 0.62
N MET A 40 7.59 7.90 -0.57
CA MET A 40 6.57 6.88 -0.72
C MET A 40 7.18 5.50 -0.50
N PRO A 41 6.77 4.73 0.53
CA PRO A 41 7.22 3.36 0.69
C PRO A 41 6.66 2.50 -0.43
N VAL A 42 7.50 1.65 -1.01
CA VAL A 42 7.14 0.73 -2.08
C VAL A 42 7.65 -0.66 -1.77
N PHE A 43 6.76 -1.63 -1.88
CA PHE A 43 7.13 -3.03 -2.01
C PHE A 43 7.07 -3.43 -3.49
N CYS A 44 8.12 -4.10 -3.96
CA CYS A 44 8.20 -4.57 -5.34
C CYS A 44 8.77 -5.98 -5.40
N ILE A 45 8.30 -6.79 -6.34
CA ILE A 45 9.00 -7.98 -6.81
C ILE A 45 9.17 -7.85 -8.32
N GLU A 46 10.40 -7.82 -8.80
CA GLU A 46 10.71 -7.72 -10.23
C GLU A 46 11.49 -8.95 -10.68
N ILE A 47 10.97 -9.64 -11.70
CA ILE A 47 11.56 -10.87 -12.25
C ILE A 47 11.54 -10.83 -13.78
N THR A 48 12.11 -11.85 -14.42
CA THR A 48 12.14 -11.93 -15.89
C THR A 48 10.73 -12.07 -16.47
N GLY A 49 10.48 -11.44 -17.63
CA GLY A 49 9.15 -11.36 -18.23
C GLY A 49 8.51 -12.72 -18.55
N VAL A 50 9.32 -13.76 -18.77
CA VAL A 50 8.83 -15.14 -18.99
C VAL A 50 8.13 -15.74 -17.76
N GLN A 51 8.26 -15.10 -16.59
CA GLN A 51 7.66 -15.54 -15.32
C GLN A 51 6.42 -14.71 -14.93
N LEU A 52 5.78 -14.01 -15.87
CA LEU A 52 4.55 -13.21 -15.63
C LEU A 52 3.50 -13.96 -14.81
N ASP A 53 3.24 -15.22 -15.15
CA ASP A 53 2.24 -16.04 -14.46
C ASP A 53 2.52 -16.23 -12.97
N VAL A 54 3.80 -16.21 -12.57
CA VAL A 54 4.19 -16.28 -11.15
C VAL A 54 3.71 -15.04 -10.42
N LEU A 55 3.92 -13.84 -10.99
CA LEU A 55 3.47 -12.59 -10.36
C LEU A 55 1.96 -12.45 -10.36
N LEU A 56 1.27 -12.93 -11.40
CA LEU A 56 -0.20 -12.99 -11.41
C LEU A 56 -0.73 -13.91 -10.29
N LYS A 57 -0.10 -15.08 -10.09
CA LYS A 57 -0.48 -15.99 -9.01
C LYS A 57 -0.14 -15.46 -7.62
N ILE A 58 0.96 -14.71 -7.48
CA ILE A 58 1.27 -13.99 -6.23
C ILE A 58 0.21 -12.91 -5.97
N LYS A 59 -0.21 -12.14 -6.98
CA LYS A 59 -1.28 -11.15 -6.84
C LYS A 59 -2.57 -11.80 -6.36
N GLU A 60 -3.03 -12.87 -7.02
CA GLU A 60 -4.22 -13.62 -6.60
C GLU A 60 -4.10 -14.18 -5.17
N PHE A 61 -2.89 -14.59 -4.76
CA PHE A 61 -2.63 -15.05 -3.41
C PHE A 61 -2.74 -13.93 -2.37
N LEU A 62 -2.14 -12.77 -2.64
CA LEU A 62 -2.19 -11.59 -1.76
C LEU A 62 -3.63 -11.08 -1.59
N GLU A 63 -4.38 -10.99 -2.68
CA GLU A 63 -5.80 -10.57 -2.65
C GLU A 63 -6.66 -11.48 -1.74
N ARG A 64 -6.35 -12.78 -1.67
CA ARG A 64 -7.07 -13.74 -0.83
C ARG A 64 -6.53 -13.85 0.59
N SER A 65 -5.23 -13.62 0.79
CA SER A 65 -4.53 -13.98 2.04
C SER A 65 -4.29 -12.80 2.98
N LEU A 66 -4.40 -11.57 2.49
CA LEU A 66 -4.19 -10.37 3.30
C LEU A 66 -5.40 -10.02 4.19
N GLY A 67 -6.58 -10.63 3.98
CA GLY A 67 -7.75 -10.41 4.84
C GLY A 67 -8.51 -9.10 4.55
N PHE A 68 -8.55 -8.68 3.29
CA PHE A 68 -9.38 -7.55 2.88
C PHE A 68 -10.88 -7.84 3.08
N ASP A 69 -11.62 -6.88 3.63
CA ASP A 69 -13.08 -6.91 3.64
C ASP A 69 -13.66 -6.71 2.23
N ILE A 70 -14.99 -6.89 2.09
CA ILE A 70 -15.68 -6.82 0.80
C ILE A 70 -15.50 -5.47 0.08
N TYR A 71 -15.46 -4.36 0.82
CA TYR A 71 -15.33 -3.01 0.27
C TYR A 71 -13.88 -2.74 -0.14
N SER A 72 -12.92 -3.17 0.67
CA SER A 72 -11.49 -3.13 0.34
C SER A 72 -11.16 -4.00 -0.87
N LEU A 73 -11.74 -5.19 -1.00
CA LEU A 73 -11.63 -6.04 -2.19
C LEU A 73 -12.24 -5.39 -3.42
N TYR A 74 -13.43 -4.79 -3.29
CA TYR A 74 -14.07 -4.06 -4.38
C TYR A 74 -13.15 -2.92 -4.88
N LYS A 75 -12.63 -2.11 -3.95
CA LYS A 75 -11.70 -1.03 -4.29
C LYS A 75 -10.44 -1.57 -4.95
N LEU A 76 -9.87 -2.65 -4.42
CA LEU A 76 -8.63 -3.24 -4.90
C LEU A 76 -8.75 -3.74 -6.35
N LYS A 77 -9.85 -4.43 -6.69
CA LYS A 77 -10.11 -4.94 -8.04
C LYS A 77 -10.28 -3.83 -9.08
N ASN A 78 -10.75 -2.66 -8.66
CA ASN A 78 -11.00 -1.51 -9.51
C ASN A 78 -9.91 -0.42 -9.39
N SER A 79 -8.73 -0.76 -8.86
CA SER A 79 -7.63 0.18 -8.69
C SER A 79 -6.27 -0.47 -8.96
N SER A 80 -5.24 0.36 -9.01
CA SER A 80 -3.85 -0.06 -9.25
C SER A 80 -3.04 -0.16 -7.95
N PHE A 81 -3.68 -0.55 -6.84
CA PHE A 81 -2.98 -0.63 -5.55
C PHE A 81 -2.06 -1.85 -5.42
N ILE A 82 -2.41 -2.97 -6.07
CA ILE A 82 -1.53 -4.12 -6.32
C ILE A 82 -1.48 -4.34 -7.83
N THR A 83 -0.40 -3.89 -8.45
CA THR A 83 -0.28 -3.87 -9.91
C THR A 83 0.80 -4.83 -10.38
N VAL A 84 0.52 -5.57 -11.45
CA VAL A 84 1.53 -6.32 -12.20
C VAL A 84 1.74 -5.61 -13.52
N THR A 85 2.95 -5.13 -13.78
CA THR A 85 3.30 -4.42 -15.02
C THR A 85 4.41 -5.16 -15.76
N THR A 86 4.34 -5.14 -17.10
CA THR A 86 5.43 -5.63 -17.94
C THR A 86 6.31 -4.46 -18.34
N LEU A 87 7.61 -4.58 -18.11
CA LEU A 87 8.62 -3.61 -18.50
C LEU A 87 9.31 -4.11 -19.76
N LYS A 88 9.28 -3.28 -20.80
CA LYS A 88 9.95 -3.58 -22.07
C LYS A 88 11.47 -3.72 -21.83
N ALA A 89 12.08 -4.65 -22.56
CA ALA A 89 13.53 -4.78 -22.63
C ALA A 89 14.16 -3.41 -22.93
N ARG A 90 15.18 -3.04 -22.16
CA ARG A 90 15.99 -1.85 -22.42
C ARG A 90 17.38 -2.30 -22.86
N ASN A 91 17.87 -1.79 -23.99
CA ASN A 91 19.14 -2.23 -24.58
C ASN A 91 19.15 -3.77 -24.80
N ASN A 92 20.29 -4.43 -24.58
CA ASN A 92 20.47 -5.88 -24.73
C ASN A 92 19.97 -6.70 -23.52
N SER A 93 19.03 -6.18 -22.73
CA SER A 93 18.44 -6.89 -21.59
C SER A 93 17.18 -7.67 -21.97
N LYS A 94 16.81 -8.67 -21.16
CA LYS A 94 15.51 -9.33 -21.28
C LYS A 94 14.41 -8.41 -20.73
N SER A 95 13.18 -8.57 -21.21
CA SER A 95 12.03 -7.91 -20.57
C SER A 95 11.88 -8.37 -19.12
N SER A 96 11.34 -7.50 -18.27
CA SER A 96 11.01 -7.82 -16.90
C SER A 96 9.52 -7.61 -16.64
N VAL A 97 9.05 -8.18 -15.54
CA VAL A 97 7.70 -8.01 -15.03
C VAL A 97 7.82 -7.67 -13.54
N ALA A 98 7.05 -6.69 -13.09
CA ALA A 98 7.08 -6.20 -11.72
C ALA A 98 5.71 -6.26 -11.07
N LEU A 99 5.63 -6.80 -9.86
CA LEU A 99 4.49 -6.66 -8.96
C LEU A 99 4.82 -5.54 -8.00
N THR A 100 3.98 -4.50 -7.92
CA THR A 100 4.24 -3.32 -7.10
C THR A 100 3.04 -2.96 -6.23
N ILE A 101 3.34 -2.65 -4.96
CA ILE A 101 2.38 -2.12 -3.99
C ILE A 101 2.92 -0.79 -3.49
N LYS A 102 2.18 0.29 -3.77
CA LYS A 102 2.55 1.68 -3.41
C LYS A 102 1.59 2.34 -2.41
N ASN A 103 0.39 1.78 -2.25
CA ASN A 103 -0.61 2.35 -1.36
C ASN A 103 -0.19 2.12 0.10
N VAL A 104 0.12 3.20 0.83
CA VAL A 104 0.62 3.11 2.21
C VAL A 104 -0.36 2.44 3.17
N ARG A 105 -1.69 2.54 2.95
CA ARG A 105 -2.67 1.83 3.78
C ARG A 105 -2.62 0.33 3.53
N VAL A 106 -2.51 -0.10 2.27
CA VAL A 106 -2.32 -1.53 1.94
C VAL A 106 -1.02 -2.06 2.53
N LEU A 107 0.07 -1.29 2.44
CA LEU A 107 1.36 -1.66 3.02
C LEU A 107 1.29 -1.76 4.55
N ASN A 108 0.93 -0.66 5.23
CA ASN A 108 0.96 -0.54 6.68
C ASN A 108 -0.07 -1.44 7.37
N ASN A 109 -1.27 -1.56 6.80
CA ASN A 109 -2.38 -2.19 7.50
C ASN A 109 -2.59 -3.67 7.09
N TYR A 110 -1.98 -4.13 6.00
CA TYR A 110 -2.17 -5.50 5.51
C TYR A 110 -0.84 -6.21 5.25
N LEU A 111 -0.01 -5.70 4.33
CA LEU A 111 1.21 -6.40 3.93
C LEU A 111 2.23 -6.51 5.07
N VAL A 112 2.47 -5.41 5.79
CA VAL A 112 3.41 -5.38 6.92
C VAL A 112 2.95 -6.33 8.04
N PRO A 113 1.70 -6.26 8.56
CA PRO A 113 1.20 -7.24 9.52
C PRO A 113 1.29 -8.68 9.04
N PHE A 114 0.97 -8.93 7.77
CA PHE A 114 1.06 -10.27 7.19
C PHE A 114 2.47 -10.85 7.22
N LEU A 115 3.50 -10.02 7.01
CA LEU A 115 4.91 -10.42 7.04
C LEU A 115 5.52 -10.40 8.44
N GLU A 116 4.96 -9.63 9.38
CA GLU A 116 5.46 -9.51 10.76
C GLU A 116 5.46 -10.85 11.49
N ASP A 117 4.44 -11.67 11.26
CA ASP A 117 4.30 -12.99 11.87
C ASP A 117 5.28 -14.04 11.28
N MET A 118 6.13 -13.64 10.34
CA MET A 118 7.03 -14.54 9.62
C MET A 118 8.50 -14.34 10.02
N THR A 119 9.27 -15.43 9.98
CA THR A 119 10.72 -15.38 10.26
C THR A 119 11.52 -15.23 8.98
N PHE A 120 12.11 -14.05 8.77
CA PHE A 120 13.08 -13.80 7.71
C PHE A 120 14.42 -14.46 8.02
N LEU A 121 15.01 -15.15 7.05
CA LEU A 121 16.28 -15.87 7.19
C LEU A 121 17.49 -15.08 6.65
N THR A 122 17.23 -13.99 5.92
CA THR A 122 18.26 -13.17 5.27
C THR A 122 18.34 -11.76 5.85
N LYS A 123 19.32 -10.98 5.40
CA LYS A 123 19.43 -9.54 5.71
C LYS A 123 18.16 -8.74 5.35
N LYS A 124 17.31 -9.27 4.46
CA LYS A 124 16.06 -8.65 4.05
C LYS A 124 15.09 -8.49 5.22
N GLY A 125 15.20 -9.32 6.26
CA GLY A 125 14.45 -9.13 7.50
C GLY A 125 14.81 -7.82 8.24
N LYS A 126 16.06 -7.33 8.11
CA LYS A 126 16.45 -6.02 8.64
C LYS A 126 15.86 -4.89 7.79
N ASP A 127 15.90 -5.05 6.46
CA ASP A 127 15.27 -4.11 5.51
C ASP A 127 13.77 -4.00 5.75
N PHE A 128 13.08 -5.13 5.97
CA PHE A 128 11.67 -5.16 6.32
C PHE A 128 11.36 -4.40 7.62
N LYS A 129 12.19 -4.56 8.66
CA LYS A 129 12.01 -3.82 9.93
C LYS A 129 12.14 -2.31 9.76
N ASP A 130 13.10 -1.86 8.97
CA ASP A 130 13.26 -0.43 8.68
C ASP A 130 12.11 0.07 7.78
N PHE A 131 11.69 -0.72 6.80
CA PHE A 131 10.54 -0.44 5.93
C PHE A 131 9.22 -0.32 6.70
N LYS A 132 9.01 -1.17 7.72
CA LYS A 132 7.84 -1.11 8.61
C LYS A 132 7.73 0.24 9.30
N ILE A 133 8.83 0.75 9.87
CA ILE A 133 8.87 2.07 10.51
C ILE A 133 8.49 3.16 9.50
N ILE A 134 9.02 3.08 8.28
CA ILE A 134 8.71 4.05 7.23
C ILE A 134 7.23 3.99 6.84
N CYS A 135 6.64 2.80 6.70
CA CYS A 135 5.22 2.64 6.40
C CYS A 135 4.35 3.30 7.46
N GLU A 136 4.65 3.11 8.74
CA GLU A 136 3.89 3.68 9.86
C GLU A 136 4.00 5.20 9.90
N VAL A 137 5.22 5.74 9.81
CA VAL A 137 5.47 7.19 9.82
C VAL A 137 4.79 7.89 8.64
N VAL A 138 4.80 7.26 7.45
CA VAL A 138 4.14 7.80 6.26
C VAL A 138 2.62 7.68 6.37
N HIS A 139 2.11 6.55 6.89
CA HIS A 139 0.68 6.34 7.12
C HIS A 139 0.10 7.43 8.04
N ASN A 140 0.79 7.73 9.15
CA ASN A 140 0.39 8.72 10.15
C ASN A 140 0.70 10.18 9.73
N GLY A 141 1.22 10.40 8.52
CA GLY A 141 1.54 11.72 7.99
C GLY A 141 2.73 12.41 8.64
N ALA A 142 3.41 11.78 9.61
CA ALA A 142 4.50 12.40 10.36
C ALA A 142 5.68 12.83 9.47
N TYR A 143 5.83 12.21 8.30
CA TYR A 143 6.78 12.59 7.24
C TYR A 143 6.66 14.03 6.71
N ARG A 144 5.57 14.75 7.04
CA ARG A 144 5.39 16.17 6.67
C ARG A 144 6.25 17.12 7.47
N LYS A 145 6.83 16.68 8.58
CA LYS A 145 7.80 17.45 9.35
C LYS A 145 9.18 17.22 8.74
N ASP A 146 9.91 18.30 8.48
CA ASP A 146 11.18 18.23 7.76
C ASP A 146 12.24 17.40 8.49
N ASP A 147 12.27 17.47 9.82
CA ASP A 147 13.15 16.65 10.66
C ASP A 147 12.85 15.15 10.49
N ILE A 148 11.58 14.75 10.54
CA ILE A 148 11.15 13.37 10.32
C ILE A 148 11.43 12.91 8.89
N LYS A 149 11.20 13.78 7.90
CA LYS A 149 11.51 13.50 6.49
C LYS A 149 12.99 13.20 6.28
N ASN A 150 13.87 14.00 6.88
CA ASN A 150 15.31 13.79 6.81
C ASN A 150 15.72 12.46 7.46
N LEU A 151 15.09 12.09 8.58
CA LEU A 151 15.32 10.80 9.24
C LEU A 151 14.83 9.61 8.39
N ILE A 152 13.70 9.71 7.68
CA ILE A 152 13.24 8.67 6.74
C ILE A 152 14.28 8.49 5.62
N LEU A 153 14.77 9.59 5.04
CA LEU A 153 15.79 9.52 3.99
C LEU A 153 17.06 8.85 4.50
N LYS A 154 17.56 9.28 5.68
CA LYS A 154 18.71 8.67 6.34
C LYS A 154 18.49 7.16 6.54
N LEU A 155 17.29 6.75 6.99
CA LEU A 155 16.96 5.35 7.23
C LEU A 155 16.94 4.54 5.93
N SER A 156 16.41 5.11 4.84
CA SER A 156 16.39 4.47 3.53
C SER A 156 17.81 4.16 3.00
N TYR A 157 18.80 4.99 3.35
CA TYR A 157 20.22 4.76 3.04
C TYR A 157 20.90 3.74 3.97
N THR A 158 20.16 3.08 4.86
CA THR A 158 20.64 1.92 5.61
C THR A 158 20.04 0.60 5.12
N MET A 159 19.15 0.66 4.13
CA MET A 159 18.43 -0.49 3.59
C MET A 159 19.08 -1.02 2.29
N ASN A 160 18.75 -2.26 1.94
CA ASN A 160 19.11 -2.90 0.67
C ASN A 160 20.63 -2.92 0.39
N ILE A 161 21.06 -2.39 -0.76
CA ILE A 161 22.46 -2.36 -1.18
C ILE A 161 23.30 -1.50 -0.24
N TYR A 162 22.73 -0.41 0.30
CA TYR A 162 23.45 0.49 1.19
C TYR A 162 23.80 -0.17 2.53
N ARG A 163 23.05 -1.18 2.96
CA ARG A 163 23.33 -1.94 4.19
C ARG A 163 24.71 -2.62 4.17
N LEU A 164 25.18 -3.02 2.99
CA LEU A 164 26.50 -3.66 2.81
C LEU A 164 27.52 -2.72 2.17
N SER A 165 27.11 -1.50 1.84
CA SER A 165 27.97 -0.53 1.19
C SER A 165 28.95 0.05 2.19
N THR A 166 30.24 0.00 1.86
CA THR A 166 31.29 0.79 2.53
C THR A 166 31.38 2.21 1.98
N ASN A 167 30.69 2.50 0.87
CA ASN A 167 30.61 3.86 0.32
C ASN A 167 29.72 4.71 1.22
N THR A 168 30.35 5.40 2.15
CA THR A 168 29.81 6.59 2.82
C THR A 168 29.82 7.75 1.83
N ALA A 169 28.95 7.76 0.82
CA ALA A 169 28.83 8.93 -0.04
C ALA A 169 27.97 9.99 0.69
N PRO A 170 28.55 11.13 1.09
CA PRO A 170 27.87 12.20 1.80
C PRO A 170 27.51 13.31 0.81
N THR A 171 26.29 13.85 0.90
CA THR A 171 26.03 15.21 0.43
C THR A 171 25.43 15.99 1.60
N ALA A 172 26.24 16.89 2.13
CA ALA A 172 26.01 17.84 3.21
C ALA A 172 26.03 17.30 4.66
N GLY A 173 27.24 17.12 5.21
CA GLY A 173 27.57 17.79 6.48
C GLY A 173 27.52 17.02 7.79
N GLU A 174 26.83 15.88 7.93
CA GLU A 174 26.66 15.27 9.26
C GLU A 174 26.88 13.75 9.30
N ALA A 175 27.42 13.32 10.44
CA ALA A 175 27.98 12.00 10.73
C ALA A 175 27.06 10.80 10.43
N GLY A 176 27.68 9.75 9.87
CA GLY A 176 27.19 8.36 9.90
C GLY A 176 25.88 8.10 9.14
N LEU A 177 25.95 7.30 8.07
CA LEU A 177 24.75 6.80 7.37
C LEU A 177 23.78 6.03 8.29
N SER A 178 24.24 5.53 9.44
CA SER A 178 23.39 4.85 10.42
C SER A 178 22.64 5.86 11.29
N LEU A 179 21.34 5.62 11.48
CA LEU A 179 20.59 6.32 12.52
C LEU A 179 21.16 5.97 13.89
N SER A 180 21.29 6.98 14.76
CA SER A 180 21.48 6.78 16.19
C SER A 180 20.23 6.15 16.82
N LYS A 181 20.36 5.62 18.04
CA LYS A 181 19.20 5.08 18.78
C LYS A 181 18.14 6.17 19.00
N ASP A 182 18.56 7.40 19.29
CA ASP A 182 17.65 8.53 19.53
C ASP A 182 16.94 8.98 18.25
N GLU A 183 17.64 9.00 17.12
CA GLU A 183 17.04 9.28 15.81
C GLU A 183 16.00 8.22 15.44
N LYS A 184 16.30 6.93 15.68
CA LYS A 184 15.34 5.85 15.45
C LYS A 184 14.14 5.96 16.39
N TYR A 185 14.37 6.34 17.65
CA TYR A 185 13.31 6.60 18.61
C TYR A 185 12.39 7.74 18.14
N LYS A 186 12.96 8.85 17.64
CA LYS A 186 12.17 9.97 17.08
C LYS A 186 11.25 9.53 15.93
N LEU A 187 11.71 8.62 15.07
CA LEU A 187 10.85 8.07 14.00
C LEU A 187 9.72 7.21 14.56
N ILE A 188 10.04 6.27 15.45
CA ILE A 188 9.05 5.33 16.02
C ILE A 188 7.96 6.09 16.79
N PHE A 189 8.34 7.13 17.53
CA PHE A 189 7.42 7.92 18.35
C PHE A 189 7.01 9.25 17.68
N ALA A 190 7.15 9.35 16.35
CA ALA A 190 6.81 10.56 15.63
C ALA A 190 5.31 10.88 15.77
N THR A 191 4.98 12.06 16.27
CA THR A 191 3.57 12.43 16.46
C THR A 191 2.85 12.56 15.10
N PRO A 192 1.67 11.93 14.94
CA PRO A 192 0.87 12.02 13.72
C PRO A 192 0.57 13.47 13.34
N THR A 193 0.46 13.74 12.05
CA THR A 193 -0.01 15.04 11.52
C THR A 193 -1.36 14.93 10.83
N VAL A 194 -1.82 13.71 10.57
CA VAL A 194 -3.11 13.44 9.95
C VAL A 194 -3.98 12.57 10.85
N GLU A 195 -5.29 12.75 10.70
CA GLU A 195 -6.33 11.97 11.34
C GLU A 195 -7.14 11.25 10.26
N HIS A 196 -7.30 9.94 10.41
CA HIS A 196 -8.14 9.12 9.56
C HIS A 196 -9.56 9.10 10.11
N LEU A 197 -10.51 9.60 9.33
CA LEU A 197 -11.93 9.66 9.72
C LEU A 197 -12.61 8.31 9.47
N ARG A 198 -13.72 8.08 10.18
CA ARG A 198 -14.50 6.84 10.10
C ARG A 198 -15.08 6.58 8.71
N ASP A 199 -15.24 7.61 7.90
CA ASP A 199 -15.78 7.52 6.54
C ASP A 199 -14.68 7.35 5.46
N GLY A 200 -13.42 7.19 5.88
CA GLY A 200 -12.26 6.96 5.00
C GLY A 200 -11.55 8.23 4.53
N ARG A 201 -12.08 9.42 4.83
CA ARG A 201 -11.39 10.70 4.62
C ARG A 201 -10.16 10.83 5.53
N VAL A 202 -9.28 11.75 5.17
CA VAL A 202 -8.12 12.13 5.96
C VAL A 202 -8.14 13.63 6.14
N ARG A 203 -7.86 14.12 7.34
CA ARG A 203 -7.69 15.54 7.61
C ARG A 203 -6.37 15.83 8.29
N ASP A 204 -5.84 17.02 8.07
CA ASP A 204 -4.69 17.52 8.81
C ASP A 204 -5.13 17.88 10.24
N ILE A 205 -4.39 17.42 11.25
CA ILE A 205 -4.77 17.59 12.66
C ILE A 205 -4.78 19.07 13.06
N LEU A 206 -3.83 19.86 12.56
CA LEU A 206 -3.67 21.27 12.95
C LEU A 206 -4.67 22.16 12.21
N THR A 207 -4.73 22.03 10.88
CA THR A 207 -5.56 22.92 10.05
C THR A 207 -7.01 22.45 9.93
N ARG A 208 -7.29 21.20 10.33
CA ARG A 208 -8.58 20.50 10.14
C ARG A 208 -9.03 20.37 8.68
N LYS A 209 -8.18 20.74 7.71
CA LYS A 209 -8.48 20.66 6.28
C LYS A 209 -8.39 19.21 5.79
N GLY A 210 -9.33 18.84 4.92
CA GLY A 210 -9.34 17.55 4.25
C GLY A 210 -8.18 17.37 3.28
N ILE A 211 -7.72 16.13 3.14
CA ILE A 211 -6.57 15.74 2.33
C ILE A 211 -7.04 14.73 1.29
N HIS A 212 -7.58 15.26 0.20
CA HIS A 212 -8.28 14.47 -0.80
C HIS A 212 -7.41 13.36 -1.41
N GLN A 213 -6.12 13.60 -1.62
CA GLN A 213 -5.19 12.62 -2.20
C GLN A 213 -4.98 11.38 -1.31
N GLN A 214 -5.27 11.48 -0.01
CA GLN A 214 -5.12 10.37 0.96
C GLN A 214 -6.46 9.73 1.34
N THR A 215 -7.56 10.19 0.74
CA THR A 215 -8.89 9.63 0.96
C THR A 215 -8.94 8.22 0.40
N SER A 216 -9.45 7.29 1.21
CA SER A 216 -9.60 5.90 0.81
C SER A 216 -10.95 5.40 1.29
N CYS A 217 -11.92 5.49 0.40
CA CYS A 217 -13.28 4.99 0.59
C CYS A 217 -13.84 4.42 -0.71
N VAL A 218 -14.98 3.74 -0.55
CA VAL A 218 -15.95 3.44 -1.60
C VAL A 218 -17.30 4.02 -1.18
N TYR A 219 -18.24 4.10 -2.11
CA TYR A 219 -19.59 4.57 -1.86
C TYR A 219 -20.53 3.37 -1.95
N GLU A 220 -21.19 3.04 -0.84
CA GLU A 220 -22.26 2.04 -0.81
C GLU A 220 -23.58 2.78 -1.09
N ILE A 221 -24.30 2.32 -2.10
CA ILE A 221 -25.57 2.89 -2.56
C ILE A 221 -26.61 1.79 -2.46
N ARG A 222 -27.69 2.04 -1.72
CA ARG A 222 -28.82 1.12 -1.64
C ARG A 222 -30.04 1.68 -2.36
N GLU A 223 -30.59 0.85 -3.23
CA GLU A 223 -31.85 1.11 -3.90
C GLU A 223 -33.06 0.76 -3.01
N LEU A 224 -34.27 1.13 -3.45
CA LEU A 224 -35.52 0.91 -2.72
C LEU A 224 -35.89 -0.58 -2.61
N ASP A 225 -35.50 -1.38 -3.58
CA ASP A 225 -35.74 -2.82 -3.64
C ASP A 225 -34.73 -3.64 -2.79
N GLY A 226 -33.73 -2.96 -2.23
CA GLY A 226 -32.68 -3.55 -1.41
C GLY A 226 -31.39 -3.92 -2.17
N GLU A 227 -31.31 -3.67 -3.48
CA GLU A 227 -30.07 -3.85 -4.23
C GLU A 227 -28.97 -2.92 -3.69
N VAL A 228 -27.74 -3.45 -3.63
CA VAL A 228 -26.56 -2.72 -3.14
C VAL A 228 -25.56 -2.54 -4.27
N LEU A 229 -25.43 -1.30 -4.71
CA LEU A 229 -24.43 -0.87 -5.67
C LEU A 229 -23.20 -0.28 -4.96
N MET A 230 -22.05 -0.40 -5.59
CA MET A 230 -20.80 0.19 -5.09
C MET A 230 -20.16 1.07 -6.16
N ALA A 231 -19.63 2.21 -5.73
CA ALA A 231 -18.86 3.10 -6.59
C ALA A 231 -17.47 3.37 -5.99
N ASN A 232 -16.45 3.44 -6.86
CA ASN A 232 -15.06 3.70 -6.48
C ASN A 232 -14.76 5.18 -6.32
N THR A 233 -15.55 6.05 -6.93
CA THR A 233 -15.33 7.51 -6.91
C THR A 233 -16.62 8.25 -6.57
N LEU A 234 -16.47 9.48 -6.05
CA LEU A 234 -17.60 10.36 -5.80
C LEU A 234 -18.40 10.63 -7.07
N SER A 235 -17.70 10.80 -8.20
CA SER A 235 -18.33 11.09 -9.49
C SER A 235 -19.17 9.92 -9.99
N GLU A 236 -18.66 8.70 -9.86
CA GLU A 236 -19.41 7.48 -10.18
C GLU A 236 -20.64 7.34 -9.28
N ALA A 237 -20.48 7.55 -7.97
CA ALA A 237 -21.58 7.51 -7.03
C ALA A 237 -22.66 8.56 -7.35
N ALA A 238 -22.24 9.79 -7.65
CA ALA A 238 -23.14 10.88 -8.02
C ALA A 238 -23.89 10.59 -9.32
N SER A 239 -23.22 9.96 -10.30
CA SER A 239 -23.84 9.51 -11.54
C SER A 239 -24.93 8.46 -11.30
N ILE A 240 -24.70 7.49 -10.42
CA ILE A 240 -25.71 6.47 -10.06
C ILE A 240 -26.93 7.12 -9.40
N VAL A 241 -26.70 8.05 -8.48
CA VAL A 241 -27.77 8.75 -7.74
C VAL A 241 -28.49 9.81 -8.59
N GLY A 242 -27.91 10.22 -9.71
CA GLY A 242 -28.47 11.27 -10.58
C GLY A 242 -28.29 12.68 -10.04
N VAL A 243 -27.14 12.99 -9.42
CA VAL A 243 -26.79 14.32 -8.90
C VAL A 243 -25.39 14.73 -9.33
N TYR A 244 -25.04 16.01 -9.17
CA TYR A 244 -23.66 16.47 -9.35
C TYR A 244 -22.75 16.02 -8.20
N PRO A 245 -21.45 15.73 -8.45
CA PRO A 245 -20.51 15.30 -7.41
C PRO A 245 -20.43 16.26 -6.22
N ASP A 246 -20.41 17.57 -6.49
CA ASP A 246 -20.36 18.61 -5.45
C ASP A 246 -21.61 18.59 -4.55
N THR A 247 -22.78 18.34 -5.15
CA THR A 247 -24.04 18.17 -4.41
C THR A 247 -23.91 16.98 -3.49
N LEU A 248 -23.53 15.81 -4.02
CA LEU A 248 -23.38 14.60 -3.22
C LEU A 248 -22.34 14.76 -2.10
N SER A 249 -21.21 15.44 -2.37
CA SER A 249 -20.19 15.70 -1.34
C SER A 249 -20.76 16.48 -0.17
N LYS A 250 -21.49 17.58 -0.43
CA LYS A 250 -22.06 18.43 0.61
C LYS A 250 -22.97 17.65 1.55
N TYR A 251 -23.79 16.75 1.01
CA TYR A 251 -24.65 15.90 1.84
C TYR A 251 -23.85 14.88 2.65
N LEU A 252 -22.83 14.26 2.05
CA LEU A 252 -21.99 13.26 2.73
C LEU A 252 -21.00 13.89 3.73
N ASP A 253 -20.75 15.20 3.66
CA ASP A 253 -19.85 15.92 4.56
C ASP A 253 -20.56 16.45 5.82
N VAL A 254 -21.89 16.35 5.90
CA VAL A 254 -22.64 16.71 7.11
C VAL A 254 -22.32 15.68 8.19
N GLU A 255 -21.50 16.07 9.17
CA GLU A 255 -21.31 15.30 10.41
C GLU A 255 -22.67 15.26 11.14
N MET A 256 -23.39 14.14 11.05
CA MET A 256 -24.62 13.90 11.82
C MET A 256 -24.20 13.41 13.21
N PRO A 257 -24.29 14.23 14.27
CA PRO A 257 -23.89 13.80 15.60
C PRO A 257 -24.90 12.76 16.10
N GLY A 258 -24.45 11.51 16.28
CA GLY A 258 -25.23 10.47 16.96
C GLY A 258 -26.25 9.70 16.09
N SER A 259 -26.22 9.81 14.76
CA SER A 259 -27.07 8.96 13.92
C SER A 259 -26.46 7.56 13.75
N VAL A 260 -27.21 6.53 14.14
CA VAL A 260 -26.86 5.11 13.97
C VAL A 260 -26.81 4.71 12.49
N GLU A 261 -27.51 5.43 11.62
CA GLU A 261 -27.41 5.28 10.16
C GLU A 261 -26.59 6.43 9.57
N ASP A 262 -25.33 6.16 9.29
CA ASP A 262 -24.36 7.08 8.64
C ASP A 262 -24.67 7.25 7.13
N ARG A 263 -25.96 7.41 6.77
CA ARG A 263 -26.49 7.35 5.41
C ARG A 263 -27.31 8.59 5.07
N VAL A 264 -27.06 9.10 3.87
CA VAL A 264 -27.83 10.19 3.27
C VAL A 264 -28.86 9.58 2.32
N THR A 265 -30.08 10.11 2.34
CA THR A 265 -31.11 9.76 1.34
C THR A 265 -31.18 10.82 0.24
N LEU A 266 -30.98 10.45 -1.02
CA LEU A 266 -31.07 11.33 -2.18
C LEU A 266 -31.67 10.56 -3.36
N ASN A 267 -32.64 11.15 -4.07
CA ASN A 267 -33.28 10.57 -5.26
C ASN A 267 -33.65 9.09 -5.08
N ASN A 268 -34.29 8.74 -3.96
CA ASN A 268 -34.68 7.36 -3.61
C ASN A 268 -33.53 6.37 -3.33
N HIS A 269 -32.29 6.84 -3.21
CA HIS A 269 -31.13 6.03 -2.84
C HIS A 269 -30.68 6.36 -1.42
N LYS A 270 -30.25 5.35 -0.65
CA LYS A 270 -29.50 5.54 0.60
C LYS A 270 -28.01 5.37 0.33
N ILE A 271 -27.22 6.41 0.53
CA ILE A 271 -25.79 6.44 0.20
C ILE A 271 -24.94 6.70 1.43
N ARG A 272 -23.80 6.03 1.54
CA ARG A 272 -22.74 6.39 2.48
C ARG A 272 -21.35 6.18 1.92
N ARG A 273 -20.37 6.86 2.52
CA ARG A 273 -18.96 6.54 2.36
C ARG A 273 -18.58 5.41 3.30
N VAL A 274 -17.86 4.43 2.78
CA VAL A 274 -17.34 3.31 3.56
C VAL A 274 -15.82 3.35 3.49
N PRO A 275 -15.11 3.40 4.63
CA PRO A 275 -13.65 3.40 4.64
C PRO A 275 -13.13 2.09 4.04
N VAL A 276 -12.03 2.16 3.30
CA VAL A 276 -11.34 0.97 2.78
C VAL A 276 -9.86 0.98 3.15
N PHE A 277 -9.31 -0.23 3.24
CA PHE A 277 -7.98 -0.52 3.76
C PHE A 277 -7.79 -0.09 5.22
N ASN A 278 -8.84 -0.25 6.03
CA ASN A 278 -8.79 -0.05 7.47
C ASN A 278 -9.16 -1.38 8.15
N PRO A 279 -8.19 -2.18 8.61
CA PRO A 279 -8.50 -3.36 9.40
C PRO A 279 -9.18 -2.85 10.66
N PHE A 280 -10.42 -3.28 10.89
CA PHE A 280 -11.30 -2.83 11.99
C PHE A 280 -11.98 -1.47 11.74
N ALA A 281 -13.08 -1.51 10.97
CA ALA A 281 -14.28 -0.73 11.26
C ALA A 281 -15.31 -1.66 11.90
#